data_AF-A0A0C2D5H0-F1
#
_entry.id   AF-A0A0C2D5H0-F1
#
_cell.length_a   1.000
_cell.length_b   1.000
_cell.length_c   1.000
_cell.angle_alpha   90.00
_cell.angle_beta   90.00
_cell.angle_gamma   90.00
#
_symmetry.space_group_name_H-M   'P 1'
#
loop_
_entity.id
_entity.type
_entity.pdbx_description
1 polymer ?
#
loop_
_entity_poly.entity_id
_entity_poly.type
_entity_poly.pdbx_seq_one_letter_code
_entity_poly.pdbx_strand_id
1 'polypeptide(L)'
;MQKSLIILSAGFIVGLSISACGTTTEPDPDHCARADGAATCAERYDGERPYCTTPECDPSGEGFSGCVEEEPTEECNYACGGDQNILEDDSCVVAGDGDGDPTGDGDGDGDGDGDGDGDTACMGPADCADSMMPFCDLDSGMCVDCDGTADGDTSCAELDPSTPVCEAGLCVACAAEKEDACVGTTPICDVEANTCVGCSSHEQCNDSACNLAAGNCMDPANTVHVNGSGNSNCAPGGDGSESTPYCTVNQALTAVDSNSLIVLHEVNSPPFIYPDDAITLQLSVAIFAAPGESPVLRGTSGATALTVANAGNLFMRGVTIANTANGGVGVEITGAAWIERSKIVNNAGGGIVVDGGGMLVLENSFVGGDQSDKNAIYVADGAANILYSTLAAGFGSASSLFCDDGLSTTVRNSLLVARTGGDELTCPSVSIISSALEMDAPESVSLGDMPDTSWFVGYTDGDFRLSGSHPPLINTAATWQTGDPDTDIELDPRPTTDGTLDFAGADIP
;
A
#
# COMPACT_ATOMS: atom_id res chain seq x y z
N MET A 1 22.60 -23.34 64.33
CA MET A 1 21.46 -24.02 64.97
C MET A 1 20.17 -23.33 64.56
N GLN A 2 19.47 -23.83 63.54
CA GLN A 2 18.02 -24.04 63.56
C GLN A 2 17.69 -24.93 62.38
N LYS A 3 16.87 -25.94 62.64
CA LYS A 3 16.57 -27.09 61.79
C LYS A 3 15.30 -26.85 60.99
N SER A 4 15.27 -27.46 59.80
CA SER A 4 14.09 -28.01 59.09
C SER A 4 13.04 -26.99 58.60
N LEU A 5 12.45 -27.14 57.41
CA LEU A 5 11.81 -28.35 56.90
C LEU A 5 11.68 -28.28 55.37
N ILE A 6 12.13 -29.34 54.70
CA ILE A 6 11.88 -29.63 53.28
C ILE A 6 10.49 -30.27 53.20
N ILE A 7 9.59 -29.74 52.37
CA ILE A 7 8.37 -30.44 51.95
C ILE A 7 8.51 -30.72 50.45
N LEU A 8 8.88 -31.98 50.16
CA LEU A 8 8.60 -32.64 48.90
C LEU A 8 7.12 -33.05 48.93
N SER A 9 6.35 -32.63 47.94
CA SER A 9 5.06 -33.24 47.61
C SER A 9 5.03 -33.54 46.11
N ALA A 10 5.21 -34.82 45.81
CA ALA A 10 4.95 -35.43 44.52
C ALA A 10 3.42 -35.44 44.27
N GLY A 11 3.00 -34.92 43.13
CA GLY A 11 1.66 -35.08 42.57
C GLY A 11 1.76 -35.79 41.23
N PHE A 12 1.30 -37.04 41.21
CA PHE A 12 1.31 -37.95 40.08
C PHE A 12 0.00 -37.79 39.28
N ILE A 13 0.14 -37.51 37.98
CA ILE A 13 -0.65 -37.96 36.81
C ILE A 13 -2.13 -38.31 37.07
N VAL A 14 -3.08 -37.56 36.47
CA VAL A 14 -4.23 -38.00 35.63
C VAL A 14 -5.00 -36.74 35.15
N GLY A 15 -5.26 -36.66 33.84
CA GLY A 15 -6.16 -35.69 33.20
C GLY A 15 -5.68 -35.39 31.77
N LEU A 16 -5.77 -36.31 30.80
CA LEU A 16 -7.00 -36.78 30.12
C LEU A 16 -7.94 -35.63 29.72
N SER A 17 -7.70 -35.16 28.50
CA SER A 17 -8.71 -34.83 27.47
C SER A 17 -9.88 -33.97 27.93
N ILE A 18 -9.73 -32.65 27.79
CA ILE A 18 -10.87 -31.76 27.62
C ILE A 18 -11.32 -31.95 26.17
N SER A 19 -12.38 -32.74 26.00
CA SER A 19 -13.18 -32.81 24.80
C SER A 19 -13.52 -31.41 24.32
N ALA A 20 -13.18 -31.13 23.07
CA ALA A 20 -14.01 -30.30 22.21
C ALA A 20 -15.42 -30.90 22.21
N CYS A 21 -16.28 -30.46 23.13
CA CYS A 21 -17.72 -30.50 22.89
C CYS A 21 -18.04 -29.32 21.97
N GLY A 22 -17.54 -29.39 20.73
CA GLY A 22 -18.27 -28.79 19.63
C GLY A 22 -19.57 -29.56 19.60
N THR A 23 -20.64 -28.96 20.10
CA THR A 23 -21.98 -29.38 19.73
C THR A 23 -22.00 -29.35 18.21
N THR A 24 -21.86 -30.52 17.58
CA THR A 24 -22.37 -30.73 16.24
C THR A 24 -23.87 -30.58 16.40
N THR A 25 -24.34 -29.33 16.42
CA THR A 25 -25.73 -28.99 16.17
C THR A 25 -25.99 -29.63 14.82
N GLU A 26 -26.68 -30.76 14.87
CA GLU A 26 -27.14 -31.42 13.66
C GLU A 26 -27.90 -30.34 12.89
N PRO A 27 -27.46 -30.00 11.67
CA PRO A 27 -28.00 -28.86 10.95
C PRO A 27 -29.52 -29.03 10.85
N ASP A 28 -30.28 -27.99 11.19
CA ASP A 28 -31.74 -28.05 11.21
C ASP A 28 -32.23 -28.49 9.81
N PRO A 29 -32.85 -29.68 9.68
CA PRO A 29 -33.35 -30.17 8.40
C PRO A 29 -34.56 -29.36 7.91
N ASP A 30 -35.21 -28.60 8.80
CA ASP A 30 -36.37 -27.75 8.47
C ASP A 30 -35.96 -26.33 8.06
N HIS A 31 -34.66 -26.05 7.96
CA HIS A 31 -34.15 -24.78 7.44
C HIS A 31 -34.40 -24.67 5.93
N CYS A 32 -34.87 -23.52 5.47
CA CYS A 32 -35.27 -23.33 4.07
C CYS A 32 -34.13 -23.66 3.08
N ALA A 33 -32.88 -23.34 3.44
CA ALA A 33 -31.71 -23.63 2.61
C ALA A 33 -31.50 -25.13 2.37
N ARG A 34 -32.04 -26.02 3.22
CA ARG A 34 -31.95 -27.49 3.07
C ARG A 34 -33.25 -28.14 2.61
N ALA A 35 -34.34 -27.38 2.63
CA ALA A 35 -35.64 -27.77 2.11
C ALA A 35 -35.77 -27.27 0.66
N ASP A 36 -36.98 -26.92 0.24
CA ASP A 36 -37.27 -26.40 -1.11
C ASP A 36 -37.12 -24.85 -1.16
N GLY A 37 -36.09 -24.31 -0.50
CA GLY A 37 -35.69 -22.90 -0.56
C GLY A 37 -36.83 -21.90 -0.30
N ALA A 38 -37.00 -20.95 -1.22
CA ALA A 38 -38.02 -19.90 -1.15
C ALA A 38 -39.45 -20.47 -1.15
N ALA A 39 -39.70 -21.63 -1.80
CA ALA A 39 -41.02 -22.25 -1.78
C ALA A 39 -41.43 -22.71 -0.37
N THR A 40 -40.46 -23.22 0.42
CA THR A 40 -40.69 -23.57 1.84
C THR A 40 -41.07 -22.34 2.65
N CYS A 41 -40.43 -21.21 2.37
CA CYS A 41 -40.71 -19.94 3.04
C CYS A 41 -42.08 -19.37 2.67
N ALA A 42 -42.45 -19.40 1.39
CA ALA A 42 -43.76 -18.98 0.91
C ALA A 42 -44.90 -19.82 1.50
N GLU A 43 -44.74 -21.15 1.60
CA GLU A 43 -45.75 -22.03 2.20
C GLU A 43 -45.89 -21.82 3.71
N ARG A 44 -44.77 -21.61 4.42
CA ARG A 44 -44.77 -21.55 5.89
C ARG A 44 -45.27 -20.21 6.44
N TYR A 45 -45.06 -19.12 5.69
CA TYR A 45 -45.34 -17.76 6.17
C TYR A 45 -46.34 -17.01 5.30
N ASP A 46 -47.14 -17.71 4.48
CA ASP A 46 -48.19 -17.13 3.63
C ASP A 46 -47.69 -15.92 2.79
N GLY A 47 -46.43 -15.96 2.36
CA GLY A 47 -45.77 -14.90 1.59
C GLY A 47 -45.27 -13.68 2.38
N GLU A 48 -45.42 -13.62 3.71
CA GLU A 48 -44.86 -12.53 4.52
C GLU A 48 -43.32 -12.56 4.54
N ARG A 49 -42.73 -13.75 4.41
CA ARG A 49 -41.27 -13.99 4.36
C ARG A 49 -40.94 -14.91 3.21
N PRO A 50 -40.94 -14.43 1.95
CA PRO A 50 -40.87 -15.32 0.79
C PRO A 50 -39.44 -15.76 0.44
N TYR A 51 -38.41 -15.13 0.99
CA TYR A 51 -37.03 -15.39 0.60
C TYR A 51 -36.30 -16.28 1.60
N CYS A 52 -35.34 -17.06 1.10
CA CYS A 52 -34.53 -17.97 1.90
C CYS A 52 -33.07 -17.51 1.97
N THR A 53 -32.51 -17.46 3.17
CA THR A 53 -31.12 -17.08 3.46
C THR A 53 -30.52 -17.94 4.57
N THR A 54 -29.25 -17.73 4.88
CA THR A 54 -28.54 -18.37 6.01
C THR A 54 -28.27 -17.37 7.14
N PRO A 55 -28.07 -17.84 8.39
CA PRO A 55 -27.79 -16.96 9.53
C PRO A 55 -26.53 -16.11 9.38
N GLU A 56 -25.53 -16.59 8.62
CA GLU A 56 -24.32 -15.83 8.31
C GLU A 56 -24.61 -14.59 7.45
N CYS A 57 -25.61 -14.69 6.57
CA CYS A 57 -26.01 -13.64 5.64
C CYS A 57 -27.03 -12.67 6.24
N ASP A 58 -28.06 -13.19 6.92
CA ASP A 58 -29.04 -12.36 7.62
C ASP A 58 -29.53 -13.05 8.90
N PRO A 59 -29.14 -12.53 10.09
CA PRO A 59 -29.59 -13.09 11.35
C PRO A 59 -31.09 -12.89 11.60
N SER A 60 -31.78 -12.06 10.81
CA SER A 60 -33.24 -11.87 10.90
C SER A 60 -34.04 -13.11 10.51
N GLY A 61 -33.42 -14.06 9.80
CA GLY A 61 -33.98 -15.38 9.50
C GLY A 61 -33.88 -16.38 10.66
N GLU A 62 -33.10 -16.08 11.71
CA GLU A 62 -33.01 -16.94 12.88
C GLU A 62 -34.34 -16.99 13.64
N GLY A 63 -34.82 -18.21 13.90
CA GLY A 63 -36.15 -18.44 14.48
C GLY A 63 -37.29 -18.48 13.47
N PHE A 64 -37.01 -18.19 12.19
CA PHE A 64 -37.95 -18.33 11.06
C PHE A 64 -37.48 -19.36 10.03
N SER A 65 -36.59 -20.28 10.43
CA SER A 65 -36.01 -21.31 9.55
C SER A 65 -35.31 -20.75 8.31
N GLY A 66 -34.67 -19.58 8.44
CA GLY A 66 -33.95 -18.92 7.35
C GLY A 66 -34.82 -18.07 6.44
N CYS A 67 -36.11 -17.90 6.75
CA CYS A 67 -37.02 -17.12 5.91
C CYS A 67 -37.06 -15.63 6.30
N VAL A 68 -36.84 -14.76 5.30
CA VAL A 68 -36.74 -13.31 5.46
C VAL A 68 -37.72 -12.56 4.56
N GLU A 69 -38.04 -11.32 4.94
CA GLU A 69 -39.03 -10.47 4.28
C GLU A 69 -38.46 -9.76 3.04
N GLU A 70 -37.20 -9.36 3.11
CA GLU A 70 -36.47 -8.68 2.04
C GLU A 70 -35.60 -9.67 1.28
N GLU A 71 -35.45 -9.43 -0.02
CA GLU A 71 -34.65 -10.30 -0.90
C GLU A 71 -33.16 -10.19 -0.53
N PRO A 72 -32.48 -11.30 -0.20
CA PRO A 72 -31.04 -11.30 0.04
C PRO A 72 -30.25 -10.99 -1.23
N THR A 73 -28.97 -10.63 -1.07
CA THR A 73 -28.02 -10.60 -2.19
C THR A 73 -27.89 -11.98 -2.85
N GLU A 74 -27.44 -12.04 -4.09
CA GLU A 74 -27.34 -13.30 -4.86
C GLU A 74 -26.50 -14.37 -4.15
N GLU A 75 -25.39 -13.99 -3.51
CA GLU A 75 -24.53 -14.88 -2.72
C GLU A 75 -25.24 -15.48 -1.49
N CYS A 76 -26.30 -14.83 -1.03
CA CYS A 76 -27.06 -15.15 0.18
C CYS A 76 -28.48 -15.60 -0.10
N ASN A 77 -28.89 -15.69 -1.37
CA ASN A 77 -30.22 -16.11 -1.76
C ASN A 77 -30.20 -17.61 -2.07
N TYR A 78 -30.92 -18.39 -1.26
CA TYR A 78 -31.01 -19.86 -1.39
C TYR A 78 -32.39 -20.24 -1.92
N ALA A 79 -32.81 -19.60 -3.02
CA ALA A 79 -34.14 -19.76 -3.59
C ALA A 79 -34.51 -21.22 -3.86
N CYS A 80 -33.53 -22.06 -4.23
CA CYS A 80 -33.76 -23.46 -4.64
C CYS A 80 -33.56 -24.46 -3.49
N GLY A 81 -33.00 -24.00 -2.37
CA GLY A 81 -32.59 -24.87 -1.28
C GLY A 81 -31.38 -25.73 -1.64
N GLY A 82 -31.31 -26.95 -1.09
CA GLY A 82 -30.20 -27.89 -1.36
C GLY A 82 -28.80 -27.47 -0.86
N ASP A 83 -28.72 -26.51 0.06
CA ASP A 83 -27.50 -25.83 0.52
C ASP A 83 -26.71 -25.17 -0.63
N GLN A 84 -27.41 -24.70 -1.68
CA GLN A 84 -26.82 -23.96 -2.81
C GLN A 84 -27.50 -22.60 -2.95
N ASN A 85 -26.70 -21.54 -3.18
CA ASN A 85 -27.26 -20.21 -3.47
C ASN A 85 -27.60 -20.07 -4.98
N ILE A 86 -28.24 -18.97 -5.37
CA ILE A 86 -28.68 -18.77 -6.77
C ILE A 86 -27.53 -18.62 -7.77
N LEU A 87 -26.30 -18.35 -7.32
CA LEU A 87 -25.12 -18.37 -8.18
C LEU A 87 -24.69 -19.80 -8.52
N GLU A 88 -25.07 -20.77 -7.68
CA GLU A 88 -24.78 -22.20 -7.84
C GLU A 88 -25.95 -22.98 -8.47
N ASP A 89 -27.20 -22.63 -8.12
CA ASP A 89 -28.43 -23.20 -8.69
C ASP A 89 -29.51 -22.11 -8.84
N ASP A 90 -29.77 -21.68 -10.07
CA ASP A 90 -30.79 -20.69 -10.43
C ASP A 90 -32.09 -21.32 -10.95
N SER A 91 -32.20 -22.65 -10.95
CA SER A 91 -33.27 -23.37 -11.66
C SER A 91 -34.69 -23.11 -11.14
N CYS A 92 -34.80 -22.60 -9.91
CA CYS A 92 -36.04 -22.23 -9.25
C CYS A 92 -36.33 -20.73 -9.29
N VAL A 93 -35.34 -19.92 -9.68
CA VAL A 93 -35.53 -18.50 -9.95
C VAL A 93 -36.12 -18.47 -11.35
N VAL A 94 -37.45 -18.45 -11.42
CA VAL A 94 -38.14 -18.22 -12.69
C VAL A 94 -37.75 -16.80 -13.09
N ALA A 95 -36.75 -16.66 -13.96
CA ALA A 95 -36.55 -15.46 -14.75
C ALA A 95 -37.92 -15.16 -15.34
N GLY A 96 -38.54 -14.05 -14.93
CA GLY A 96 -39.83 -13.64 -15.44
C GLY A 96 -39.71 -13.40 -16.94
N ASP A 97 -39.87 -14.45 -17.73
CA ASP A 97 -40.46 -14.36 -19.04
C ASP A 97 -41.85 -13.79 -18.82
N GLY A 98 -42.01 -12.49 -19.12
CA GLY A 98 -43.22 -11.69 -18.94
C GLY A 98 -44.40 -12.13 -19.81
N ASP A 99 -44.67 -13.42 -19.87
CA ASP A 99 -45.56 -14.07 -20.81
C ASP A 99 -46.67 -14.81 -20.04
N GLY A 100 -47.24 -14.12 -19.05
CA GLY A 100 -48.38 -14.61 -18.30
C GLY A 100 -49.67 -14.58 -19.13
N ASP A 101 -49.90 -15.58 -19.98
CA ASP A 101 -51.26 -16.00 -20.36
C ASP A 101 -51.41 -17.54 -20.41
N PRO A 102 -52.16 -18.14 -19.46
CA PRO A 102 -52.51 -19.56 -19.48
C PRO A 102 -53.91 -19.83 -20.05
N THR A 103 -54.45 -19.00 -20.96
CA THR A 103 -55.76 -19.25 -21.56
C THR A 103 -55.73 -19.33 -23.09
N GLY A 104 -55.37 -20.53 -23.57
CA GLY A 104 -55.91 -20.97 -24.85
C GLY A 104 -57.43 -21.06 -24.75
N ASP A 105 -58.14 -20.22 -25.48
CA ASP A 105 -59.33 -20.55 -26.27
C ASP A 105 -59.84 -19.33 -27.06
N GLY A 106 -59.81 -19.45 -28.39
CA GLY A 106 -60.98 -19.15 -29.22
C GLY A 106 -61.30 -17.71 -29.61
N ASP A 107 -61.15 -17.47 -30.91
CA ASP A 107 -62.05 -16.73 -31.80
C ASP A 107 -62.49 -15.29 -31.42
N GLY A 108 -62.16 -14.36 -32.31
CA GLY A 108 -63.18 -13.43 -32.80
C GLY A 108 -62.82 -11.96 -32.76
N ASP A 109 -62.82 -11.42 -33.98
CA ASP A 109 -63.23 -10.08 -34.36
C ASP A 109 -62.33 -8.92 -33.95
N GLY A 110 -61.74 -8.32 -34.99
CA GLY A 110 -60.98 -7.11 -34.90
C GLY A 110 -61.77 -5.97 -34.26
N ASP A 111 -61.11 -5.35 -33.30
CA ASP A 111 -61.24 -3.94 -33.00
C ASP A 111 -59.81 -3.39 -33.03
N GLY A 112 -59.63 -2.35 -33.83
CA GLY A 112 -58.35 -1.67 -34.01
C GLY A 112 -58.04 -0.78 -32.83
N ASP A 113 -57.52 -1.38 -31.77
CA ASP A 113 -56.76 -0.68 -30.76
C ASP A 113 -55.34 -1.19 -30.90
N GLY A 114 -54.46 -0.32 -31.43
CA GLY A 114 -53.05 -0.60 -31.58
C GLY A 114 -52.51 -1.21 -30.30
N ASP A 115 -52.23 -2.51 -30.38
CA ASP A 115 -51.26 -3.22 -29.59
C ASP A 115 -50.00 -2.38 -29.77
N GLY A 116 -49.80 -1.45 -28.85
CA GLY A 116 -48.54 -0.76 -28.67
C GLY A 116 -47.58 -1.80 -28.13
N ASP A 117 -47.14 -2.69 -29.00
CA ASP A 117 -45.91 -3.44 -28.90
C ASP A 117 -44.75 -2.45 -28.97
N GLY A 118 -44.65 -1.60 -27.94
CA GLY A 118 -43.42 -1.16 -27.29
C GLY A 118 -42.35 -0.43 -28.11
N ASP A 119 -42.46 -0.33 -29.44
CA ASP A 119 -41.57 0.41 -30.34
C ASP A 119 -41.81 1.92 -30.23
N THR A 120 -42.05 2.39 -29.01
CA THR A 120 -41.96 3.81 -28.71
C THR A 120 -40.51 4.17 -28.89
N ALA A 121 -40.21 4.76 -30.05
CA ALA A 121 -38.94 5.41 -30.31
C ALA A 121 -38.55 6.19 -29.06
N CYS A 122 -37.35 5.94 -28.54
CA CYS A 122 -36.86 6.67 -27.39
C CYS A 122 -36.92 8.18 -27.72
N MET A 123 -37.38 8.98 -26.77
CA MET A 123 -37.47 10.44 -26.91
C MET A 123 -36.39 11.15 -26.07
N GLY A 124 -35.69 10.41 -25.22
CA GLY A 124 -34.48 10.84 -24.52
C GLY A 124 -33.87 9.70 -23.68
N PRO A 125 -32.76 9.99 -22.97
CA PRO A 125 -32.04 8.97 -22.19
C PRO A 125 -32.89 8.30 -21.10
N ALA A 126 -33.88 9.01 -20.56
CA ALA A 126 -34.78 8.45 -19.54
C ALA A 126 -35.67 7.30 -20.05
N ASP A 127 -35.80 7.15 -21.37
CA ASP A 127 -36.55 6.06 -22.00
C ASP A 127 -35.70 4.79 -22.20
N CYS A 128 -34.38 4.87 -21.97
CA CYS A 128 -33.41 3.79 -22.16
C CYS A 128 -32.97 3.22 -20.82
N ALA A 129 -33.72 2.23 -20.31
CA ALA A 129 -33.48 1.63 -18.99
C ALA A 129 -32.37 0.58 -18.95
N ASP A 130 -31.93 0.08 -20.11
CA ASP A 130 -30.82 -0.87 -20.21
C ASP A 130 -29.50 -0.15 -19.93
N SER A 131 -28.78 -0.58 -18.90
CA SER A 131 -27.47 -0.03 -18.55
C SER A 131 -26.41 -0.22 -19.63
N MET A 132 -26.58 -1.18 -20.55
CA MET A 132 -25.68 -1.39 -21.71
C MET A 132 -26.04 -0.51 -22.91
N MET A 133 -27.25 0.04 -22.95
CA MET A 133 -27.70 0.95 -24.01
C MET A 133 -28.44 2.16 -23.41
N PRO A 134 -27.79 2.98 -22.57
CA PRO A 134 -28.47 4.02 -21.81
C PRO A 134 -28.75 5.29 -22.64
N PHE A 135 -28.27 5.36 -23.88
CA PHE A 135 -28.39 6.55 -24.72
C PHE A 135 -29.50 6.39 -25.74
N CYS A 136 -30.25 7.47 -25.97
CA CYS A 136 -31.25 7.51 -27.02
C CYS A 136 -30.69 8.18 -28.28
N ASP A 137 -30.57 7.44 -29.38
CA ASP A 137 -30.31 8.03 -30.69
C ASP A 137 -31.61 8.64 -31.25
N LEU A 138 -31.71 9.97 -31.22
CA LEU A 138 -32.89 10.70 -31.68
C LEU A 138 -33.13 10.59 -33.19
N ASP A 139 -32.12 10.20 -33.98
CA ASP A 139 -32.29 10.03 -35.43
C ASP A 139 -32.95 8.69 -35.77
N SER A 140 -32.59 7.61 -35.06
CA SER A 140 -33.19 6.28 -35.25
C SER A 140 -34.35 5.98 -34.31
N GLY A 141 -34.45 6.69 -33.19
CA GLY A 141 -35.39 6.39 -32.10
C GLY A 141 -35.02 5.13 -31.31
N MET A 142 -33.79 4.62 -31.43
CA MET A 142 -33.34 3.42 -30.74
C MET A 142 -32.42 3.75 -29.57
N CYS A 143 -32.52 2.95 -28.51
CA CYS A 143 -31.52 2.97 -27.45
C CYS A 143 -30.21 2.35 -27.98
N VAL A 144 -29.10 3.01 -27.73
CA VAL A 144 -27.76 2.66 -28.21
C VAL A 144 -26.76 2.72 -27.05
N ASP A 145 -25.65 2.02 -27.23
CA ASP A 145 -24.47 2.13 -26.39
C ASP A 145 -23.73 3.46 -26.62
N CYS A 146 -22.64 3.70 -25.87
CA CYS A 146 -21.89 4.94 -26.03
C CYS A 146 -21.17 5.05 -27.40
N ASP A 147 -20.88 3.93 -28.08
CA ASP A 147 -20.28 3.91 -29.42
C ASP A 147 -21.29 4.32 -30.50
N GLY A 148 -22.58 4.13 -30.22
CA GLY A 148 -23.69 4.55 -31.07
C GLY A 148 -23.98 6.05 -31.03
N THR A 149 -23.36 6.82 -30.13
CA THR A 149 -23.56 8.27 -30.06
C THR A 149 -22.54 9.02 -30.94
N ALA A 150 -22.81 10.30 -31.20
CA ALA A 150 -21.89 11.13 -31.98
C ALA A 150 -20.56 11.44 -31.25
N ASP A 151 -20.58 11.38 -29.92
CA ASP A 151 -19.46 11.63 -29.02
C ASP A 151 -19.67 10.81 -27.74
N GLY A 152 -19.17 9.57 -27.77
CA GLY A 152 -19.35 8.60 -26.70
C GLY A 152 -18.83 9.07 -25.35
N ASP A 153 -17.65 9.68 -25.33
CA ASP A 153 -17.03 10.20 -24.10
C ASP A 153 -17.86 11.34 -23.51
N THR A 154 -18.29 12.31 -24.33
CA THR A 154 -19.16 13.39 -23.85
C THR A 154 -20.47 12.84 -23.31
N SER A 155 -21.05 11.83 -23.98
CA SER A 155 -22.30 11.19 -23.56
C SER A 155 -22.13 10.47 -22.22
N CYS A 156 -21.05 9.72 -22.05
CA CYS A 156 -20.70 9.06 -20.80
C CYS A 156 -20.45 10.05 -19.67
N ALA A 157 -19.71 11.14 -19.91
CA ALA A 157 -19.43 12.18 -18.91
C ALA A 157 -20.70 12.94 -18.45
N GLU A 158 -21.67 13.12 -19.35
CA GLU A 158 -22.98 13.70 -19.00
C GLU A 158 -23.87 12.71 -18.23
N LEU A 159 -23.78 11.42 -18.53
CA LEU A 159 -24.49 10.35 -17.84
C LEU A 159 -23.98 10.17 -16.41
N ASP A 160 -22.68 9.99 -16.25
CA ASP A 160 -22.00 9.86 -14.97
C ASP A 160 -20.58 10.46 -15.03
N PRO A 161 -20.30 11.56 -14.30
CA PRO A 161 -18.97 12.16 -14.25
C PRO A 161 -17.86 11.25 -13.72
N SER A 162 -18.20 10.14 -13.05
CA SER A 162 -17.23 9.16 -12.55
C SER A 162 -16.84 8.09 -13.58
N THR A 163 -17.61 7.96 -14.67
CA THR A 163 -17.32 7.07 -15.81
C THR A 163 -17.41 7.83 -17.13
N PRO A 164 -16.53 8.83 -17.37
CA PRO A 164 -16.65 9.73 -18.51
C PRO A 164 -16.15 9.13 -19.83
N VAL A 165 -15.53 7.95 -19.83
CA VAL A 165 -14.89 7.37 -21.01
C VAL A 165 -15.77 6.30 -21.63
N CYS A 166 -16.04 6.41 -22.92
CA CYS A 166 -16.63 5.33 -23.71
C CYS A 166 -15.54 4.39 -24.21
N GLU A 167 -15.61 3.11 -23.80
CA GLU A 167 -14.71 2.05 -24.24
C GLU A 167 -15.52 0.78 -24.54
N ALA A 168 -15.43 0.30 -25.78
CA ALA A 168 -16.13 -0.89 -26.25
C ALA A 168 -17.65 -0.89 -25.94
N GLY A 169 -18.32 0.24 -26.16
CA GLY A 169 -19.74 0.44 -25.90
C GLY A 169 -20.12 0.69 -24.43
N LEU A 170 -19.17 0.66 -23.49
CA LEU A 170 -19.45 0.87 -22.07
C LEU A 170 -18.84 2.18 -21.57
N CYS A 171 -19.57 2.86 -20.69
CA CYS A 171 -19.03 3.98 -19.93
C CYS A 171 -18.17 3.46 -18.77
N VAL A 172 -16.90 3.83 -18.77
CA VAL A 172 -15.88 3.43 -17.79
C VAL A 172 -15.15 4.66 -17.24
N ALA A 173 -14.43 4.49 -16.13
CA ALA A 173 -13.69 5.60 -15.52
C ALA A 173 -12.53 6.09 -16.41
N CYS A 174 -11.87 5.13 -17.07
CA CYS A 174 -10.75 5.38 -17.96
C CYS A 174 -10.55 4.18 -18.90
N ALA A 175 -9.75 4.38 -19.94
CA ALA A 175 -9.33 3.32 -20.85
C ALA A 175 -7.91 3.62 -21.35
N ALA A 176 -7.30 2.65 -22.04
CA ALA A 176 -6.04 2.87 -22.74
C ALA A 176 -6.15 4.05 -23.71
N GLU A 177 -5.12 4.90 -23.75
CA GLU A 177 -5.09 6.16 -24.52
C GLU A 177 -6.04 7.27 -24.02
N LYS A 178 -6.80 7.02 -22.95
CA LYS A 178 -7.70 7.97 -22.28
C LYS A 178 -7.40 8.08 -20.78
N GLU A 179 -6.14 7.89 -20.41
CA GLU A 179 -5.68 7.90 -19.01
C GLU A 179 -5.85 9.28 -18.36
N ASP A 180 -5.85 10.35 -19.15
CA ASP A 180 -6.10 11.73 -18.71
C ASP A 180 -7.49 11.95 -18.07
N ALA A 181 -8.41 10.97 -18.20
CA ALA A 181 -9.69 10.96 -17.48
C ALA A 181 -9.51 10.79 -15.96
N CYS A 182 -8.43 10.13 -15.53
CA CYS A 182 -8.11 9.93 -14.13
C CYS A 182 -7.44 11.17 -13.53
N VAL A 183 -8.07 11.77 -12.52
CA VAL A 183 -7.60 13.01 -11.90
C VAL A 183 -7.75 12.96 -10.37
N GLY A 184 -7.17 13.95 -9.68
CA GLY A 184 -7.32 14.08 -8.24
C GLY A 184 -6.60 12.98 -7.46
N THR A 185 -7.32 12.29 -6.58
CA THR A 185 -6.75 11.23 -5.70
C THR A 185 -6.60 9.87 -6.37
N THR A 186 -7.09 9.72 -7.59
CA THR A 186 -6.96 8.50 -8.39
C THR A 186 -6.46 8.87 -9.78
N PRO A 187 -5.19 9.29 -9.93
CA PRO A 187 -4.65 9.80 -11.18
C PRO A 187 -4.22 8.69 -12.15
N ILE A 188 -4.20 7.42 -11.72
CA ILE A 188 -3.68 6.31 -12.53
C ILE A 188 -4.83 5.49 -13.09
N CYS A 189 -4.83 5.21 -14.39
CA CYS A 189 -5.78 4.28 -14.99
C CYS A 189 -5.29 2.84 -14.83
N ASP A 190 -6.03 2.02 -14.08
CA ASP A 190 -5.93 0.58 -14.19
C ASP A 190 -6.70 0.14 -15.44
N VAL A 191 -5.99 -0.04 -16.54
CA VAL A 191 -6.55 -0.38 -17.85
C VAL A 191 -7.15 -1.79 -17.90
N GLU A 192 -6.77 -2.69 -16.98
CA GLU A 192 -7.36 -4.02 -16.91
C GLU A 192 -8.72 -3.97 -16.21
N ALA A 193 -8.83 -3.15 -15.18
CA ALA A 193 -10.08 -2.92 -14.45
C ALA A 193 -10.96 -1.81 -15.07
N ASN A 194 -10.44 -1.00 -15.97
CA ASN A 194 -11.02 0.26 -16.45
C ASN A 194 -11.44 1.21 -15.30
N THR A 195 -10.65 1.22 -14.22
CA THR A 195 -10.90 2.04 -13.02
C THR A 195 -9.74 2.97 -12.73
N CYS A 196 -10.03 4.17 -12.25
CA CYS A 196 -9.01 5.06 -11.73
C CYS A 196 -8.58 4.64 -10.32
N VAL A 197 -7.27 4.52 -10.11
CA VAL A 197 -6.64 4.15 -8.84
C VAL A 197 -5.61 5.20 -8.40
N GLY A 198 -5.27 5.19 -7.11
CA GLY A 198 -4.20 6.03 -6.57
C GLY A 198 -2.82 5.61 -7.10
N CYS A 199 -1.89 6.54 -7.21
CA CYS A 199 -0.50 6.20 -7.45
C CYS A 199 0.08 5.42 -6.25
N SER A 200 0.85 4.39 -6.55
CA SER A 200 1.56 3.52 -5.62
C SER A 200 3.08 3.61 -5.76
N SER A 201 3.59 4.26 -6.82
CA SER A 201 5.01 4.56 -6.98
C SER A 201 5.21 5.93 -7.61
N HIS A 202 6.38 6.53 -7.41
CA HIS A 202 6.68 7.84 -8.00
C HIS A 202 6.80 7.77 -9.53
N GLU A 203 7.17 6.61 -10.09
CA GLU A 203 7.28 6.34 -11.53
C GLU A 203 5.94 6.47 -12.27
N GLN A 204 4.81 6.30 -11.58
CA GLN A 204 3.48 6.48 -12.16
C GLN A 204 3.09 7.96 -12.33
N CYS A 205 3.85 8.88 -11.70
CA CYS A 205 3.61 10.32 -11.78
C CYS A 205 4.65 10.96 -12.70
N ASN A 206 4.31 11.09 -13.99
CA ASN A 206 5.17 11.75 -14.97
C ASN A 206 5.52 13.17 -14.52
N ASP A 207 6.82 13.50 -14.59
CA ASP A 207 7.37 14.82 -14.26
C ASP A 207 7.15 15.30 -12.80
N SER A 208 6.71 14.42 -11.89
CA SER A 208 6.54 14.75 -10.47
C SER A 208 6.78 13.56 -9.54
N ALA A 209 6.09 13.53 -8.40
CA ALA A 209 6.17 12.48 -7.40
C ALA A 209 4.77 12.07 -6.96
N CYS A 210 4.60 10.79 -6.68
CA CYS A 210 3.42 10.31 -5.96
C CYS A 210 3.42 10.79 -4.50
N ASN A 211 2.32 11.36 -4.03
CA ASN A 211 2.05 11.45 -2.60
C ASN A 211 1.55 10.07 -2.13
N LEU A 212 2.47 9.21 -1.69
CA LEU A 212 2.17 7.83 -1.28
C LEU A 212 1.22 7.75 -0.07
N ALA A 213 1.00 8.84 0.65
CA ALA A 213 0.01 8.89 1.74
C ALA A 213 -1.42 9.11 1.24
N ALA A 214 -1.59 9.81 0.11
CA ALA A 214 -2.89 10.23 -0.41
C ALA A 214 -3.26 9.61 -1.77
N GLY A 215 -2.31 8.97 -2.45
CA GLY A 215 -2.50 8.33 -3.76
C GLY A 215 -2.60 9.31 -4.93
N ASN A 216 -2.39 10.61 -4.73
CA ASN A 216 -2.39 11.60 -5.82
C ASN A 216 -0.97 11.91 -6.30
N CYS A 217 -0.82 12.22 -7.59
CA CYS A 217 0.41 12.81 -8.12
C CYS A 217 0.51 14.27 -7.66
N MET A 218 1.72 14.71 -7.31
CA MET A 218 2.01 16.11 -7.06
C MET A 218 1.92 16.90 -8.37
N ASP A 219 1.45 18.13 -8.32
CA ASP A 219 1.38 18.99 -9.50
C ASP A 219 2.81 19.33 -9.97
N PRO A 220 3.21 19.02 -11.22
CA PRO A 220 4.53 19.41 -11.74
C PRO A 220 4.80 20.91 -11.63
N ALA A 221 3.77 21.77 -11.66
CA ALA A 221 3.89 23.22 -11.45
C ALA A 221 4.32 23.60 -10.03
N ASN A 222 4.16 22.70 -9.06
CA ASN A 222 4.62 22.85 -7.68
C ASN A 222 6.01 22.26 -7.44
N THR A 223 6.77 22.02 -8.51
CA THR A 223 8.17 21.58 -8.44
C THR A 223 9.11 22.77 -8.26
N VAL A 224 9.98 22.70 -7.26
CA VAL A 224 11.03 23.68 -7.03
C VAL A 224 12.39 23.03 -6.92
N HIS A 225 13.42 23.77 -7.29
CA HIS A 225 14.81 23.33 -7.27
C HIS A 225 15.56 24.00 -6.13
N VAL A 226 16.42 23.23 -5.49
CA VAL A 226 17.32 23.68 -4.43
C VAL A 226 18.75 23.37 -4.85
N ASN A 227 19.61 24.37 -4.92
CA ASN A 227 21.03 24.21 -5.24
C ASN A 227 21.89 25.06 -4.32
N GLY A 228 22.63 24.41 -3.42
CA GLY A 228 23.47 25.07 -2.42
C GLY A 228 24.89 25.41 -2.92
N SER A 229 25.21 25.16 -4.18
CA SER A 229 26.57 25.36 -4.70
C SER A 229 26.92 26.85 -4.75
N GLY A 230 28.09 27.26 -4.29
CA GLY A 230 28.50 28.67 -4.28
C GLY A 230 28.66 29.33 -5.66
N ASN A 231 28.64 28.53 -6.73
CA ASN A 231 28.62 28.96 -8.14
C ASN A 231 27.23 28.82 -8.80
N SER A 232 26.23 28.32 -8.06
CA SER A 232 24.86 28.23 -8.55
C SER A 232 24.24 29.63 -8.56
N ASN A 233 23.35 29.90 -9.53
CA ASN A 233 22.55 31.14 -9.57
C ASN A 233 21.44 31.13 -8.48
N CYS A 234 21.63 30.41 -7.37
CA CYS A 234 20.64 30.35 -6.31
C CYS A 234 20.48 31.75 -5.68
N ALA A 235 19.25 32.08 -5.30
CA ALA A 235 18.97 33.36 -4.67
C ALA A 235 18.09 33.15 -3.42
N PRO A 236 18.39 33.83 -2.29
CA PRO A 236 17.54 33.77 -1.10
C PRO A 236 16.09 34.26 -1.30
N GLY A 237 15.81 34.91 -2.44
CA GLY A 237 14.46 35.26 -2.91
C GLY A 237 14.23 34.82 -4.35
N GLY A 238 14.87 33.70 -4.76
CA GLY A 238 14.60 33.04 -6.03
C GLY A 238 13.16 32.54 -6.11
N ASP A 239 12.75 32.18 -7.32
CA ASP A 239 11.41 31.63 -7.57
C ASP A 239 11.35 30.10 -7.48
N GLY A 240 12.50 29.45 -7.19
CA GLY A 240 12.58 27.99 -7.12
C GLY A 240 12.66 27.32 -8.48
N SER A 241 12.72 28.06 -9.59
CA SER A 241 12.94 27.45 -10.91
C SER A 241 14.37 26.88 -11.03
N GLU A 242 14.60 25.97 -11.97
CA GLU A 242 15.97 25.51 -12.32
C GLU A 242 16.94 26.67 -12.61
N SER A 243 16.41 27.76 -13.20
CA SER A 243 17.21 28.93 -13.55
C SER A 243 17.61 29.78 -12.35
N THR A 244 16.76 29.80 -11.32
CA THR A 244 16.92 30.60 -10.10
C THR A 244 16.50 29.77 -8.87
N PRO A 245 17.23 28.70 -8.54
CA PRO A 245 16.85 27.76 -7.48
C PRO A 245 16.96 28.42 -6.10
N TYR A 246 16.35 27.81 -5.09
CA TYR A 246 16.60 28.16 -3.70
C TYR A 246 18.00 27.70 -3.28
N CYS A 247 18.62 28.40 -2.33
CA CYS A 247 19.96 28.05 -1.87
C CYS A 247 19.96 26.98 -0.77
N THR A 248 18.86 26.83 -0.03
CA THR A 248 18.76 25.92 1.11
C THR A 248 17.41 25.23 1.12
N VAL A 249 17.31 24.08 1.79
CA VAL A 249 16.06 23.32 1.89
C VAL A 249 15.02 24.11 2.69
N ASN A 250 15.43 24.76 3.79
CA ASN A 250 14.52 25.59 4.60
C ASN A 250 13.92 26.77 3.82
N GLN A 251 14.65 27.34 2.86
CA GLN A 251 14.11 28.37 1.97
C GLN A 251 12.99 27.82 1.09
N ALA A 252 13.21 26.65 0.45
CA ALA A 252 12.19 26.00 -0.34
C ALA A 252 10.95 25.67 0.51
N LEU A 253 11.13 25.07 1.69
CA LEU A 253 10.04 24.71 2.60
C LEU A 253 9.21 25.90 3.09
N THR A 254 9.78 27.11 3.09
CA THR A 254 9.04 28.34 3.43
C THR A 254 8.23 28.87 2.24
N ALA A 255 8.66 28.54 1.02
CA ALA A 255 8.10 29.07 -0.21
C ALA A 255 7.07 28.15 -0.87
N VAL A 256 7.11 26.85 -0.59
CA VAL A 256 6.19 25.86 -1.13
C VAL A 256 5.01 25.59 -0.20
N ASP A 257 3.93 25.05 -0.78
CA ASP A 257 2.78 24.53 -0.05
C ASP A 257 2.92 22.99 0.11
N SER A 258 1.91 22.37 0.73
CA SER A 258 1.81 20.90 0.76
C SER A 258 1.58 20.35 -0.64
N ASN A 259 2.03 19.11 -0.89
CA ASN A 259 2.03 18.42 -2.19
C ASN A 259 2.97 19.07 -3.23
N SER A 260 4.15 19.51 -2.78
CA SER A 260 5.22 20.03 -3.63
C SER A 260 6.38 19.04 -3.74
N LEU A 261 7.02 19.04 -4.92
CA LEU A 261 8.27 18.33 -5.17
C LEU A 261 9.45 19.31 -5.04
N ILE A 262 10.43 18.94 -4.22
CA ILE A 262 11.71 19.62 -4.10
C ILE A 262 12.77 18.75 -4.79
N VAL A 263 13.33 19.26 -5.88
CA VAL A 263 14.49 18.67 -6.56
C VAL A 263 15.77 19.23 -5.94
N LEU A 264 16.53 18.36 -5.29
CA LEU A 264 17.72 18.69 -4.54
C LEU A 264 18.98 18.39 -5.37
N HIS A 265 19.73 19.42 -5.70
CA HIS A 265 20.98 19.30 -6.44
C HIS A 265 22.20 19.08 -5.53
N GLU A 266 23.23 18.42 -6.02
CA GLU A 266 24.49 18.26 -5.31
C GLU A 266 25.20 19.61 -5.14
N VAL A 267 25.73 19.81 -3.94
CA VAL A 267 26.55 20.99 -3.62
C VAL A 267 27.97 20.77 -4.16
N ASN A 268 28.26 21.34 -5.32
CA ASN A 268 29.51 21.16 -6.07
C ASN A 268 30.65 22.09 -5.62
N SER A 269 30.60 22.56 -4.38
CA SER A 269 31.62 23.44 -3.79
C SER A 269 31.83 23.12 -2.31
N PRO A 270 33.05 23.21 -1.76
CA PRO A 270 33.29 22.99 -0.34
C PRO A 270 32.35 23.85 0.52
N PRO A 271 31.71 23.29 1.57
CA PRO A 271 31.99 21.98 2.19
C PRO A 271 31.30 20.75 1.57
N PHE A 272 30.69 20.87 0.37
CA PHE A 272 29.94 19.79 -0.32
C PHE A 272 28.74 19.27 0.46
N ILE A 273 28.15 20.15 1.29
CA ILE A 273 26.96 19.88 2.09
C ILE A 273 26.08 21.13 2.06
N TYR A 274 24.78 20.93 2.24
CA TYR A 274 23.85 22.04 2.42
C TYR A 274 24.14 22.82 3.72
N PRO A 275 23.95 24.15 3.72
CA PRO A 275 24.22 25.00 4.88
C PRO A 275 23.07 25.01 5.91
N ASP A 276 22.02 24.21 5.71
CA ASP A 276 20.93 24.09 6.67
C ASP A 276 21.43 23.47 7.98
N ASP A 277 21.25 24.16 9.11
CA ASP A 277 21.67 23.65 10.42
C ASP A 277 20.78 22.50 10.92
N ALA A 278 19.48 22.59 10.60
CA ALA A 278 18.45 21.59 10.86
C ALA A 278 17.28 21.83 9.89
N ILE A 279 16.58 20.77 9.50
CA ILE A 279 15.40 20.84 8.64
C ILE A 279 14.20 20.30 9.42
N THR A 280 13.08 21.03 9.41
CA THR A 280 11.83 20.57 10.05
C THR A 280 10.68 20.63 9.05
N LEU A 281 10.08 19.47 8.79
CA LEU A 281 8.97 19.31 7.87
C LEU A 281 7.64 19.28 8.64
N GLN A 282 6.71 20.13 8.22
CA GLN A 282 5.33 20.18 8.75
C GLN A 282 4.27 19.99 7.66
N LEU A 283 4.70 19.77 6.41
CA LEU A 283 3.88 19.65 5.22
C LEU A 283 4.09 18.27 4.58
N SER A 284 3.21 17.88 3.66
CA SER A 284 3.49 16.74 2.76
C SER A 284 4.38 17.21 1.61
N VAL A 285 5.62 16.76 1.54
CA VAL A 285 6.57 17.15 0.47
C VAL A 285 7.39 15.97 -0.01
N ALA A 286 7.69 15.96 -1.31
CA ALA A 286 8.70 15.09 -1.87
C ALA A 286 10.05 15.81 -1.93
N ILE A 287 11.14 15.13 -1.58
CA ILE A 287 12.51 15.64 -1.70
C ILE A 287 13.34 14.60 -2.45
N PHE A 288 13.59 14.85 -3.74
CA PHE A 288 14.33 13.93 -4.60
C PHE A 288 15.69 14.50 -4.95
N ALA A 289 16.71 13.65 -5.00
CA ALA A 289 17.95 14.01 -5.66
C ALA A 289 17.70 14.31 -7.15
N ALA A 290 18.38 15.33 -7.67
CA ALA A 290 18.42 15.55 -9.10
C ALA A 290 19.02 14.33 -9.83
N PRO A 291 18.59 14.02 -11.06
CA PRO A 291 19.05 12.82 -11.76
C PRO A 291 20.57 12.73 -11.88
N GLY A 292 21.14 11.62 -11.38
CA GLY A 292 22.58 11.35 -11.40
C GLY A 292 23.41 12.13 -10.36
N GLU A 293 22.77 12.88 -9.46
CA GLU A 293 23.42 13.64 -8.40
C GLU A 293 23.27 12.93 -7.04
N SER A 294 24.15 13.22 -6.08
CA SER A 294 24.10 12.63 -4.73
C SER A 294 24.17 13.72 -3.64
N PRO A 295 23.09 14.51 -3.47
CA PRO A 295 23.09 15.61 -2.51
C PRO A 295 23.21 15.10 -1.07
N VAL A 296 23.97 15.85 -0.26
CA VAL A 296 24.23 15.53 1.14
C VAL A 296 23.63 16.58 2.08
N LEU A 297 22.72 16.14 2.94
CA LEU A 297 22.20 16.88 4.08
C LEU A 297 22.92 16.47 5.37
N ARG A 298 23.02 17.41 6.32
CA ARG A 298 23.72 17.19 7.58
C ARG A 298 23.18 18.12 8.67
N GLY A 299 22.88 17.57 9.85
CA GLY A 299 22.60 18.39 11.03
C GLY A 299 23.88 18.95 11.64
N THR A 300 23.87 20.23 12.01
CA THR A 300 25.01 20.88 12.66
C THR A 300 24.73 21.11 14.14
N SER A 301 25.78 21.36 14.93
CA SER A 301 25.63 21.79 16.33
C SER A 301 24.85 20.83 17.25
N GLY A 302 24.73 19.55 16.90
CA GLY A 302 23.99 18.56 17.68
C GLY A 302 22.50 18.44 17.30
N ALA A 303 22.04 19.20 16.32
CA ALA A 303 20.66 19.09 15.83
C ALA A 303 20.46 17.85 14.97
N THR A 304 19.25 17.29 14.99
CA THR A 304 18.80 16.32 14.00
C THR A 304 18.87 16.94 12.61
N ALA A 305 19.35 16.18 11.61
CA ALA A 305 19.47 16.73 10.25
C ALA A 305 18.10 17.04 9.65
N LEU A 306 17.16 16.11 9.78
CA LEU A 306 15.81 16.24 9.28
C LEU A 306 14.80 15.68 10.30
N THR A 307 13.86 16.53 10.72
CA THR A 307 12.74 16.15 11.58
C THR A 307 11.44 16.20 10.78
N VAL A 308 10.70 15.09 10.73
CA VAL A 308 9.33 15.02 10.22
C VAL A 308 8.38 15.21 11.38
N ALA A 309 7.81 16.40 11.51
CA ALA A 309 6.85 16.70 12.58
C ALA A 309 5.56 15.91 12.38
N ASN A 310 4.71 15.85 13.42
CA ASN A 310 3.47 15.06 13.41
C ASN A 310 2.52 15.33 12.24
N ALA A 311 2.48 16.56 11.72
CA ALA A 311 1.65 16.92 10.57
C ALA A 311 2.36 16.74 9.20
N GLY A 312 3.65 16.40 9.21
CA GLY A 312 4.47 16.28 8.00
C GLY A 312 4.45 14.87 7.41
N ASN A 313 4.49 14.82 6.07
CA ASN A 313 4.73 13.58 5.31
C ASN A 313 5.93 13.80 4.39
N LEU A 314 6.98 13.01 4.56
CA LEU A 314 8.18 13.07 3.73
C LEU A 314 8.16 11.94 2.69
N PHE A 315 8.38 12.27 1.42
CA PHE A 315 8.70 11.29 0.38
C PHE A 315 10.12 11.58 -0.14
N MET A 316 11.11 10.79 0.26
CA MET A 316 12.51 11.06 -0.02
C MET A 316 13.10 10.00 -0.94
N ARG A 317 13.80 10.43 -2.00
CA ARG A 317 14.47 9.53 -2.94
C ARG A 317 15.87 10.00 -3.31
N GLY A 318 16.87 9.12 -3.24
CA GLY A 318 18.23 9.42 -3.72
C GLY A 318 19.04 10.38 -2.84
N VAL A 319 18.53 10.78 -1.67
CA VAL A 319 19.19 11.78 -0.82
C VAL A 319 20.11 11.10 0.20
N THR A 320 21.27 11.70 0.43
CA THR A 320 22.18 11.27 1.50
C THR A 320 22.04 12.19 2.73
N ILE A 321 21.84 11.61 3.90
CA ILE A 321 21.89 12.29 5.20
C ILE A 321 23.06 11.73 5.99
N ALA A 322 24.14 12.51 6.12
CA ALA A 322 25.37 11.96 6.68
C ALA A 322 26.19 12.92 7.54
N ASN A 323 26.90 12.31 8.49
CA ASN A 323 27.87 12.97 9.37
C ASN A 323 27.26 14.09 10.22
N THR A 324 26.01 13.93 10.66
CA THR A 324 25.40 14.82 11.65
C THR A 324 26.23 14.86 12.92
N ALA A 325 26.57 16.06 13.37
CA ALA A 325 27.58 16.28 14.40
C ALA A 325 27.00 16.20 15.83
N ASN A 326 27.90 16.06 16.82
CA ASN A 326 27.63 16.27 18.25
C ASN A 326 26.42 15.51 18.83
N GLY A 327 26.19 14.28 18.36
CA GLY A 327 25.09 13.43 18.85
C GLY A 327 23.74 13.69 18.20
N GLY A 328 23.66 14.54 17.16
CA GLY A 328 22.44 14.71 16.38
C GLY A 328 22.12 13.47 15.53
N VAL A 329 20.84 13.16 15.42
CA VAL A 329 20.31 12.02 14.64
C VAL A 329 20.26 12.40 13.15
N GLY A 330 20.31 11.39 12.26
CA GLY A 330 20.04 11.60 10.84
C GLY A 330 18.61 12.09 10.61
N VAL A 331 17.63 11.22 10.86
CA VAL A 331 16.20 11.50 10.68
C VAL A 331 15.42 11.20 11.95
N GLU A 332 14.50 12.10 12.32
CA GLU A 332 13.55 11.89 13.41
C GLU A 332 12.12 12.01 12.87
N ILE A 333 11.27 11.03 13.16
CA ILE A 333 9.94 10.89 12.57
C ILE A 333 8.88 10.83 13.66
N THR A 334 8.03 11.87 13.71
CA THR A 334 6.79 11.91 14.48
C THR A 334 5.54 11.94 13.58
N GLY A 335 5.71 12.33 12.31
CA GLY A 335 4.71 12.19 11.24
C GLY A 335 4.92 10.88 10.48
N ALA A 336 4.95 10.95 9.15
CA ALA A 336 5.25 9.79 8.30
C ALA A 336 6.37 10.08 7.28
N ALA A 337 7.20 9.07 6.99
CA ALA A 337 8.25 9.17 6.00
C ALA A 337 8.33 7.91 5.13
N TRP A 338 8.35 8.12 3.81
CA TRP A 338 8.70 7.14 2.79
C TRP A 338 10.09 7.49 2.29
N ILE A 339 11.03 6.58 2.46
CA ILE A 339 12.45 6.79 2.16
C ILE A 339 12.91 5.69 1.22
N GLU A 340 13.24 6.09 0.00
CA GLU A 340 13.62 5.19 -1.08
C GLU A 340 15.03 5.51 -1.57
N ARG A 341 15.81 4.48 -1.93
CA ARG A 341 17.12 4.65 -2.59
C ARG A 341 18.02 5.70 -1.92
N SER A 342 17.99 5.78 -0.59
CA SER A 342 18.62 6.86 0.17
C SER A 342 19.67 6.33 1.15
N LYS A 343 20.56 7.20 1.61
CA LYS A 343 21.66 6.83 2.52
C LYS A 343 21.62 7.67 3.79
N ILE A 344 21.31 7.07 4.93
CA ILE A 344 21.25 7.73 6.23
C ILE A 344 22.37 7.18 7.10
N VAL A 345 23.57 7.74 6.96
CA VAL A 345 24.81 7.08 7.40
C VAL A 345 25.73 7.96 8.24
N ASN A 346 26.45 7.35 9.19
CA ASN A 346 27.48 7.99 10.01
C ASN A 346 27.01 9.22 10.80
N ASN A 347 25.76 9.21 11.26
CA ASN A 347 25.20 10.28 12.09
C ASN A 347 25.49 10.02 13.57
N ALA A 348 26.09 10.99 14.26
CA ALA A 348 26.62 10.80 15.63
C ALA A 348 25.55 10.44 16.68
N GLY A 349 24.28 10.73 16.41
CA GLY A 349 23.12 10.38 17.24
C GLY A 349 22.44 9.06 16.88
N GLY A 350 22.84 8.40 15.79
CA GLY A 350 22.11 7.27 15.18
C GLY A 350 21.48 7.67 13.84
N GLY A 351 21.02 6.67 13.09
CA GLY A 351 20.47 6.86 11.74
C GLY A 351 19.08 7.47 11.76
N ILE A 352 18.08 6.66 12.11
CA ILE A 352 16.66 7.05 12.12
C ILE A 352 16.04 6.78 13.50
N VAL A 353 15.24 7.71 13.99
CA VAL A 353 14.39 7.55 15.18
C VAL A 353 12.92 7.71 14.78
N VAL A 354 12.09 6.74 15.14
CA VAL A 354 10.63 6.79 15.00
C VAL A 354 10.03 6.89 16.41
N ASP A 355 9.28 7.95 16.68
CA ASP A 355 8.72 8.25 17.99
C ASP A 355 7.35 8.96 17.87
N GLY A 356 6.61 9.03 18.98
CA GLY A 356 5.32 9.72 19.07
C GLY A 356 4.25 9.21 18.11
N GLY A 357 4.28 7.92 17.77
CA GLY A 357 3.35 7.26 16.85
C GLY A 357 3.70 7.43 15.38
N GLY A 358 4.95 7.80 15.05
CA GLY A 358 5.38 8.01 13.68
C GLY A 358 5.37 6.75 12.81
N MET A 359 5.39 6.93 11.48
CA MET A 359 5.47 5.84 10.50
C MET A 359 6.71 5.98 9.62
N LEU A 360 7.49 4.92 9.50
CA LEU A 360 8.58 4.80 8.53
C LEU A 360 8.24 3.72 7.49
N VAL A 361 8.36 4.07 6.21
CA VAL A 361 8.51 3.12 5.10
C VAL A 361 9.89 3.33 4.52
N LEU A 362 10.73 2.30 4.58
CA LEU A 362 12.12 2.34 4.14
C LEU A 362 12.34 1.28 3.08
N GLU A 363 12.76 1.70 1.89
CA GLU A 363 12.95 0.83 0.75
C GLU A 363 14.31 1.08 0.09
N ASN A 364 15.01 0.01 -0.31
CA ASN A 364 16.24 0.10 -1.11
C ASN A 364 17.27 1.10 -0.53
N SER A 365 17.41 1.14 0.79
CA SER A 365 18.16 2.19 1.45
C SER A 365 19.27 1.66 2.36
N PHE A 366 20.27 2.50 2.61
CA PHE A 366 21.34 2.25 3.57
C PHE A 366 21.08 3.06 4.84
N VAL A 367 21.11 2.41 6.00
CA VAL A 367 21.01 3.10 7.30
C VAL A 367 22.04 2.54 8.26
N GLY A 368 22.77 3.42 8.95
CA GLY A 368 23.69 3.01 10.01
C GLY A 368 25.02 3.74 9.97
N GLY A 369 26.12 3.02 10.20
CA GLY A 369 27.48 3.56 10.14
C GLY A 369 28.35 3.13 11.30
N ASP A 370 29.59 3.63 11.33
CA ASP A 370 30.59 3.21 12.30
C ASP A 370 30.54 4.01 13.61
N GLN A 371 29.36 4.06 14.23
CA GLN A 371 29.11 4.84 15.45
C GLN A 371 29.06 3.94 16.69
N SER A 372 29.74 4.35 17.77
CA SER A 372 29.71 3.64 19.05
C SER A 372 28.37 3.82 19.74
N ASP A 373 27.75 2.73 20.18
CA ASP A 373 26.55 2.74 21.04
C ASP A 373 25.38 3.54 20.44
N LYS A 374 25.27 3.56 19.10
CA LYS A 374 24.20 4.21 18.34
C LYS A 374 23.54 3.23 17.40
N ASN A 375 22.22 3.12 17.53
CA ASN A 375 21.43 2.25 16.67
C ASN A 375 21.33 2.83 15.26
N ALA A 376 21.25 1.96 14.26
CA ALA A 376 20.95 2.40 12.89
C ALA A 376 19.50 2.89 12.80
N ILE A 377 18.55 2.08 13.29
CA ILE A 377 17.15 2.46 13.46
C ILE A 377 16.70 2.22 14.90
N TYR A 378 16.03 3.21 15.49
CA TYR A 378 15.38 3.11 16.79
C TYR A 378 13.87 3.44 16.66
N VAL A 379 13.01 2.46 16.95
CA VAL A 379 11.55 2.62 17.01
C VAL A 379 11.12 2.68 18.49
N ALA A 380 10.98 3.89 19.01
CA ALA A 380 10.55 4.13 20.38
C ALA A 380 9.03 3.98 20.53
N ASP A 381 8.28 4.66 19.67
CA ASP A 381 6.82 4.64 19.62
C ASP A 381 6.36 4.92 18.18
N GLY A 382 5.86 3.89 17.49
CA GLY A 382 5.45 3.99 16.09
C GLY A 382 5.54 2.68 15.32
N ALA A 383 5.63 2.80 14.00
CA ALA A 383 5.68 1.67 13.06
C ALA A 383 6.81 1.85 12.05
N ALA A 384 7.39 0.74 11.59
CA ALA A 384 8.38 0.75 10.53
C ALA A 384 8.21 -0.45 9.58
N ASN A 385 8.11 -0.18 8.28
CA ASN A 385 8.16 -1.20 7.23
C ASN A 385 9.48 -1.05 6.46
N ILE A 386 10.33 -2.07 6.51
CA ILE A 386 11.68 -2.05 5.96
C ILE A 386 11.78 -3.14 4.88
N LEU A 387 12.06 -2.72 3.66
CA LEU A 387 12.10 -3.58 2.48
C LEU A 387 13.42 -3.38 1.72
N TYR A 388 14.07 -4.49 1.32
CA TYR A 388 15.33 -4.48 0.55
C TYR A 388 16.33 -3.43 1.07
N SER A 389 16.50 -3.32 2.38
CA SER A 389 17.34 -2.28 2.98
C SER A 389 18.51 -2.90 3.72
N THR A 390 19.66 -2.20 3.72
CA THR A 390 20.85 -2.62 4.47
C THR A 390 20.99 -1.78 5.72
N LEU A 391 20.81 -2.41 6.88
CA LEU A 391 20.96 -1.80 8.20
C LEU A 391 22.26 -2.29 8.84
N ALA A 392 23.24 -1.39 8.93
CA ALA A 392 24.58 -1.74 9.36
C ALA A 392 25.02 -0.89 10.56
N ALA A 393 24.89 -1.43 11.78
CA ALA A 393 25.20 -0.74 13.03
C ALA A 393 26.70 -0.75 13.38
N GLY A 394 27.13 0.23 14.16
CA GLY A 394 28.52 0.31 14.60
C GLY A 394 28.86 -0.73 15.67
N PHE A 395 29.65 -0.32 16.65
CA PHE A 395 30.17 -1.20 17.70
C PHE A 395 29.65 -0.81 19.08
N GLY A 396 30.04 -1.55 20.12
CA GLY A 396 29.57 -1.32 21.48
C GLY A 396 28.17 -1.92 21.67
N SER A 397 27.22 -1.14 22.18
CA SER A 397 25.82 -1.56 22.34
C SER A 397 24.92 -1.14 21.17
N ALA A 398 25.48 -0.91 20.00
CA ALA A 398 24.73 -0.54 18.81
C ALA A 398 23.97 -1.75 18.23
N SER A 399 22.71 -1.56 17.86
CA SER A 399 21.91 -2.52 17.09
C SER A 399 21.47 -1.91 15.75
N SER A 400 21.34 -2.74 14.73
CA SER A 400 20.81 -2.34 13.42
C SER A 400 19.35 -1.94 13.50
N LEU A 401 18.57 -2.72 14.25
CA LEU A 401 17.19 -2.40 14.57
C LEU A 401 16.94 -2.59 16.06
N PHE A 402 16.53 -1.50 16.70
CA PHE A 402 16.09 -1.49 18.09
C PHE A 402 14.63 -1.03 18.16
N CYS A 403 13.79 -1.72 18.93
CA CYS A 403 12.44 -1.25 19.24
C CYS A 403 12.05 -1.56 20.69
N ASP A 404 11.21 -0.71 21.28
CA ASP A 404 10.67 -0.94 22.62
C ASP A 404 9.64 -2.09 22.65
N ASP A 405 8.74 -2.19 21.65
CA ASP A 405 7.80 -3.33 21.51
C ASP A 405 7.87 -4.08 20.17
N GLY A 406 8.05 -3.37 19.05
CA GLY A 406 8.18 -3.92 17.69
C GLY A 406 6.89 -4.43 17.04
N LEU A 407 5.71 -4.24 17.65
CA LEU A 407 4.46 -4.89 17.19
C LEU A 407 4.02 -4.47 15.78
N SER A 408 4.34 -3.24 15.39
CA SER A 408 4.01 -2.67 14.07
C SER A 408 5.26 -2.51 13.20
N THR A 409 6.29 -3.31 13.45
CA THR A 409 7.55 -3.27 12.70
C THR A 409 7.71 -4.54 11.87
N THR A 410 7.94 -4.37 10.58
CA THR A 410 8.19 -5.47 9.63
C THR A 410 9.49 -5.24 8.88
N VAL A 411 10.25 -6.31 8.68
CA VAL A 411 11.48 -6.33 7.90
C VAL A 411 11.38 -7.45 6.87
N ARG A 412 11.58 -7.12 5.60
CA ARG A 412 11.55 -8.09 4.52
C ARG A 412 12.70 -7.88 3.54
N ASN A 413 13.26 -8.98 3.02
CA ASN A 413 14.29 -8.94 1.98
C ASN A 413 15.52 -8.09 2.34
N SER A 414 15.81 -7.92 3.65
CA SER A 414 16.75 -6.91 4.14
C SER A 414 17.98 -7.55 4.80
N LEU A 415 19.07 -6.80 4.90
CA LEU A 415 20.32 -7.22 5.52
C LEU A 415 20.54 -6.44 6.82
N LEU A 416 20.61 -7.13 7.96
CA LEU A 416 20.87 -6.51 9.27
C LEU A 416 22.19 -7.06 9.81
N VAL A 417 23.15 -6.16 10.07
CA VAL A 417 24.47 -6.51 10.63
C VAL A 417 24.97 -5.43 11.58
N ALA A 418 25.74 -5.77 12.61
CA ALA A 418 26.38 -4.84 13.51
C ALA A 418 27.87 -5.21 13.72
N ARG A 419 28.73 -4.21 13.89
CA ARG A 419 30.17 -4.44 14.24
C ARG A 419 30.37 -4.74 15.72
N THR A 420 29.45 -5.43 16.35
CA THR A 420 29.51 -5.79 17.76
C THR A 420 29.27 -7.28 17.95
N GLY A 421 29.63 -7.81 19.12
CA GLY A 421 29.27 -9.17 19.51
C GLY A 421 27.94 -9.25 20.25
N GLY A 422 27.17 -8.16 20.29
CA GLY A 422 25.80 -8.14 20.78
C GLY A 422 24.81 -8.22 19.61
N ASP A 423 23.55 -8.49 19.93
CA ASP A 423 22.52 -8.70 18.92
C ASP A 423 22.27 -7.42 18.09
N GLU A 424 22.40 -7.55 16.76
CA GLU A 424 22.06 -6.52 15.77
C GLU A 424 20.56 -6.23 15.74
N LEU A 425 19.75 -7.13 16.30
CA LEU A 425 18.30 -7.00 16.43
C LEU A 425 17.89 -7.04 17.91
N THR A 426 17.35 -5.93 18.41
CA THR A 426 16.71 -5.85 19.73
C THR A 426 15.30 -5.29 19.56
N CYS A 427 14.37 -6.12 19.08
CA CYS A 427 13.00 -5.70 18.78
C CYS A 427 12.04 -6.90 19.00
N PRO A 428 11.43 -7.05 20.19
CA PRO A 428 10.83 -8.32 20.62
C PRO A 428 9.66 -8.86 19.77
N SER A 429 8.88 -8.00 19.13
CA SER A 429 7.67 -8.40 18.38
C SER A 429 7.75 -8.12 16.88
N VAL A 430 8.95 -7.83 16.36
CA VAL A 430 9.17 -7.60 14.93
C VAL A 430 8.86 -8.84 14.10
N SER A 431 8.23 -8.63 12.95
CA SER A 431 8.14 -9.66 11.91
C SER A 431 9.32 -9.52 10.95
N ILE A 432 10.11 -10.58 10.78
CA ILE A 432 11.23 -10.62 9.84
C ILE A 432 11.05 -11.81 8.91
N ILE A 433 11.08 -11.56 7.61
CA ILE A 433 10.81 -12.57 6.58
C ILE A 433 11.83 -12.41 5.45
N SER A 434 12.34 -13.52 4.92
CA SER A 434 13.25 -13.58 3.77
C SER A 434 14.42 -12.59 3.91
N SER A 435 15.00 -12.46 5.09
CA SER A 435 16.07 -11.50 5.38
C SER A 435 17.35 -12.20 5.77
N ALA A 436 18.46 -11.47 5.86
CA ALA A 436 19.74 -12.00 6.31
C ALA A 436 20.23 -11.23 7.54
N LEU A 437 20.61 -11.96 8.58
CA LEU A 437 20.99 -11.45 9.89
C LEU A 437 22.21 -12.23 10.40
N GLU A 438 22.99 -11.68 11.33
CA GLU A 438 24.06 -12.42 12.00
C GLU A 438 23.47 -13.50 12.92
N MET A 439 22.38 -13.16 13.62
CA MET A 439 21.66 -14.06 14.52
C MET A 439 20.60 -14.93 13.81
N ASP A 440 20.09 -15.93 14.53
CA ASP A 440 18.93 -16.71 14.10
C ASP A 440 17.64 -15.88 14.23
N ALA A 441 16.91 -15.73 13.12
CA ALA A 441 15.58 -15.14 13.08
C ALA A 441 14.62 -16.06 12.30
N PRO A 442 13.32 -16.12 12.66
CA PRO A 442 12.34 -16.90 11.92
C PRO A 442 12.31 -16.50 10.44
N GLU A 443 12.09 -17.48 9.56
CA GLU A 443 11.90 -17.27 8.12
C GLU A 443 13.02 -16.45 7.44
N SER A 444 14.21 -16.42 8.04
CA SER A 444 15.36 -15.63 7.62
C SER A 444 16.65 -16.44 7.76
N VAL A 445 17.71 -15.96 7.12
CA VAL A 445 19.01 -16.62 7.05
C VAL A 445 19.93 -16.07 8.13
N SER A 446 20.44 -16.95 9.00
CA SER A 446 21.55 -16.63 9.89
C SER A 446 22.89 -16.75 9.16
N LEU A 447 23.67 -15.68 9.20
CA LEU A 447 25.00 -15.55 8.62
C LEU A 447 26.11 -15.91 9.62
N GLY A 448 25.78 -15.91 10.91
CA GLY A 448 26.76 -15.85 12.01
C GLY A 448 27.41 -14.48 12.12
N ASP A 449 28.15 -14.28 13.21
CA ASP A 449 28.85 -13.02 13.52
C ASP A 449 29.65 -12.51 12.32
N MET A 450 29.50 -11.23 12.00
CA MET A 450 30.27 -10.54 10.97
C MET A 450 31.73 -10.47 11.43
N PRO A 451 32.67 -11.18 10.75
CA PRO A 451 34.04 -11.30 11.23
C PRO A 451 34.81 -9.98 11.18
N ASP A 452 34.53 -9.17 10.15
CA ASP A 452 35.04 -7.82 9.96
C ASP A 452 34.18 -7.09 8.91
N THR A 453 34.50 -5.82 8.65
CA THR A 453 33.75 -4.95 7.74
C THR A 453 34.01 -5.23 6.25
N SER A 454 34.79 -6.25 5.90
CA SER A 454 35.17 -6.51 4.50
C SER A 454 34.00 -6.88 3.61
N TRP A 455 32.87 -7.32 4.17
CA TRP A 455 31.64 -7.59 3.41
C TRP A 455 31.20 -6.41 2.56
N PHE A 456 31.58 -5.19 2.96
CA PHE A 456 31.17 -3.95 2.32
C PHE A 456 32.35 -3.20 1.67
N VAL A 457 32.04 -2.41 0.65
CA VAL A 457 33.02 -1.57 -0.06
C VAL A 457 33.66 -0.54 0.86
N GLY A 458 32.88 0.09 1.74
CA GLY A 458 33.36 1.18 2.61
C GLY A 458 32.52 1.38 3.87
N TYR A 459 32.48 0.38 4.75
CA TYR A 459 31.67 0.42 5.98
C TYR A 459 31.87 1.68 6.82
N THR A 460 33.13 2.07 7.05
CA THR A 460 33.47 3.24 7.88
C THR A 460 32.98 4.54 7.27
N ASP A 461 32.83 4.58 5.94
CA ASP A 461 32.34 5.73 5.20
C ASP A 461 30.81 5.70 5.04
N GLY A 462 30.14 4.62 5.49
CA GLY A 462 28.71 4.41 5.31
C GLY A 462 28.35 3.86 3.93
N ASP A 463 29.34 3.33 3.20
CA ASP A 463 29.14 2.67 1.91
C ASP A 463 28.92 1.17 2.13
N PHE A 464 27.64 0.78 2.16
CA PHE A 464 27.20 -0.60 2.41
C PHE A 464 26.92 -1.39 1.13
N ARG A 465 27.53 -0.99 0.02
CA ARG A 465 27.59 -1.84 -1.16
C ARG A 465 28.42 -3.08 -0.87
N LEU A 466 28.03 -4.22 -1.39
CA LEU A 466 28.68 -5.50 -1.14
C LEU A 466 29.99 -5.59 -1.94
N SER A 467 31.08 -5.99 -1.28
CA SER A 467 32.41 -6.02 -1.89
C SER A 467 32.72 -7.29 -2.69
N GLY A 468 31.78 -8.25 -2.71
CA GLY A 468 31.98 -9.61 -3.23
C GLY A 468 32.66 -10.58 -2.24
N SER A 469 33.04 -10.13 -1.04
CA SER A 469 33.58 -10.99 0.03
C SER A 469 32.57 -11.34 1.12
N HIS A 470 31.33 -10.87 0.95
CA HIS A 470 30.20 -11.16 1.82
C HIS A 470 29.81 -12.66 1.78
N PRO A 471 29.06 -13.16 2.78
CA PRO A 471 28.62 -14.55 2.80
C PRO A 471 27.74 -14.88 1.58
N PRO A 472 28.00 -15.99 0.87
CA PRO A 472 27.21 -16.38 -0.30
C PRO A 472 25.71 -16.60 -0.01
N LEU A 473 25.35 -16.80 1.26
CA LEU A 473 23.96 -16.98 1.68
C LEU A 473 23.12 -15.71 1.49
N ILE A 474 23.73 -14.52 1.48
CA ILE A 474 23.02 -13.25 1.24
C ILE A 474 22.36 -13.25 -0.15
N ASN A 475 23.02 -13.84 -1.15
CA ASN A 475 22.60 -13.84 -2.56
C ASN A 475 21.25 -14.55 -2.81
N THR A 476 20.76 -15.30 -1.84
CA THR A 476 19.51 -16.09 -1.95
C THR A 476 18.64 -15.97 -0.71
N ALA A 477 18.91 -14.98 0.15
CA ALA A 477 18.18 -14.81 1.40
C ALA A 477 16.85 -14.09 1.19
N ALA A 478 16.77 -13.19 0.19
CA ALA A 478 15.55 -12.52 -0.20
C ALA A 478 14.69 -13.36 -1.14
N THR A 479 13.41 -13.06 -1.20
CA THR A 479 12.46 -13.63 -2.16
C THR A 479 11.61 -12.50 -2.73
N TRP A 480 11.75 -12.27 -4.04
CA TRP A 480 11.05 -11.22 -4.76
C TRP A 480 9.56 -11.55 -4.91
N GLN A 481 8.70 -10.55 -4.74
CA GLN A 481 7.25 -10.61 -4.87
C GLN A 481 6.72 -9.37 -5.59
N THR A 482 5.55 -9.48 -6.21
CA THR A 482 4.90 -8.35 -6.89
C THR A 482 4.71 -7.19 -5.92
N GLY A 483 5.12 -6.00 -6.37
CA GLY A 483 5.20 -4.80 -5.54
C GLY A 483 6.59 -4.55 -4.94
N ASP A 484 7.52 -5.50 -5.05
CA ASP A 484 8.92 -5.26 -4.71
C ASP A 484 9.63 -4.39 -5.75
N PRO A 485 10.71 -3.71 -5.36
CA PRO A 485 11.56 -2.97 -6.29
C PRO A 485 12.10 -3.86 -7.41
N ASP A 486 12.12 -3.30 -8.62
CA ASP A 486 12.67 -3.91 -9.83
C ASP A 486 14.16 -3.60 -10.04
N THR A 487 14.73 -2.72 -9.22
CA THR A 487 16.16 -2.45 -9.15
C THR A 487 16.62 -2.32 -7.70
N ASP A 488 17.92 -2.36 -7.49
CA ASP A 488 18.56 -2.06 -6.22
C ASP A 488 18.82 -0.54 -6.04
N ILE A 489 19.61 -0.17 -5.02
CA ILE A 489 19.98 1.22 -4.71
C ILE A 489 20.84 1.89 -5.78
N GLU A 490 21.59 1.13 -6.58
CA GLU A 490 22.45 1.60 -7.67
C GLU A 490 21.77 1.50 -9.05
N LEU A 491 20.50 1.09 -9.07
CA LEU A 491 19.69 0.85 -10.26
C LEU A 491 20.07 -0.42 -11.02
N ASP A 492 20.79 -1.35 -10.37
CA ASP A 492 21.04 -2.66 -10.93
C ASP A 492 19.76 -3.52 -10.89
N PRO A 493 19.40 -4.23 -11.98
CA PRO A 493 18.11 -4.92 -12.06
C PRO A 493 17.96 -6.05 -11.03
N ARG A 494 16.78 -6.10 -10.41
CA ARG A 494 16.30 -7.21 -9.58
C ARG A 494 15.41 -8.15 -10.40
N PRO A 495 15.11 -9.35 -9.88
CA PRO A 495 14.08 -10.21 -10.46
C PRO A 495 12.73 -9.48 -10.57
N THR A 496 11.87 -9.93 -11.47
CA THR A 496 10.50 -9.41 -11.64
C THR A 496 9.46 -10.53 -11.69
N THR A 497 9.77 -11.65 -11.03
CA THR A 497 8.92 -12.84 -11.01
C THR A 497 8.79 -13.34 -9.58
N ASP A 498 7.54 -13.47 -9.12
CA ASP A 498 7.19 -13.92 -7.78
C ASP A 498 7.90 -15.21 -7.37
N GLY A 499 8.40 -15.24 -6.15
CA GLY A 499 9.08 -16.41 -5.57
C GLY A 499 10.53 -16.57 -6.03
N THR A 500 11.07 -15.67 -6.86
CA THR A 500 12.47 -15.73 -7.29
C THR A 500 13.37 -15.31 -6.13
N LEU A 501 14.39 -16.12 -5.84
CA LEU A 501 15.39 -15.79 -4.81
C LEU A 501 16.25 -14.60 -5.26
N ASP A 502 16.59 -13.74 -4.32
CA ASP A 502 17.37 -12.52 -4.56
C ASP A 502 18.34 -12.22 -3.40
N PHE A 503 19.16 -11.19 -3.59
CA PHE A 503 20.04 -10.64 -2.56
C PHE A 503 19.25 -9.94 -1.46
N ALA A 504 19.49 -10.32 -0.21
CA ALA A 504 19.00 -9.55 0.93
C ALA A 504 19.81 -8.25 1.11
N GLY A 505 19.09 -7.15 1.34
CA GLY A 505 19.67 -5.81 1.46
C GLY A 505 19.47 -4.95 0.22
N ALA A 506 19.94 -3.71 0.27
CA ALA A 506 19.67 -2.71 -0.77
C ALA A 506 20.54 -2.81 -2.02
N ASP A 507 21.51 -3.72 -2.04
CA ASP A 507 22.59 -3.75 -3.02
C ASP A 507 22.76 -5.12 -3.66
N ILE A 508 23.06 -5.11 -4.96
CA ILE A 508 23.53 -6.26 -5.73
C ILE A 508 24.97 -5.95 -6.22
N PRO A 509 25.97 -6.81 -5.92
CA PRO A 509 27.39 -6.54 -6.18
C PRO A 509 27.87 -6.73 -7.63
#